data_AF-A0AAF0DRN0-F1
#
_entry.id   AF-A0AAF0DRN0-F1
#
_cell.length_a   1.000
_cell.length_b   1.000
_cell.length_c   1.000
_cell.angle_alpha   90.00
_cell.angle_beta   90.00
_cell.angle_gamma   90.00
#
_symmetry.space_group_name_H-M   'P 1'
#
loop_
_entity.id
_entity.type
_entity.pdbx_description
1 polymer ?
#
loop_
_entity_poly.entity_id
_entity_poly.type
_entity_poly.pdbx_seq_one_letter_code
_entity_poly.pdbx_strand_id
1 'polypeptide(L)'
;MDDEADASSLFFHASRSSNVSGEQPKRLAHLAASFRLSNAEIDFFDAVIGSLPDVSDSFGHLKRAYDAQMRVPSLVHPVARAMDLGLEDIAAVDARLWNTLLALVQVRGHTWAERWDAVRVSLGLDPWVSDEDDTYSMHELTRALQTPASPTHMPGPSIWAQYDAPSATYSPWSSPRSVSSDDASGAKQMIGALRRLFLRMRAAEAERMADAKIVQAAWQTWWIRFTERTVAWRDYQAHAEAQWARRRTERAWTKWMQRTAHWERQAQYAECTHAKRTLWAAEAALRADGAARLRTLHGAWRQWCSAQQAARARRLRAAHVSRLRGDMFRAWRLRAAQAQHRRTGAALLEARTAVRLQRTCLARWLHHARARRATFQDVAQHADTQCTARALAHWRARCRTMRARATMADALRAAYDQDRVRHALHTWVRAHRLGVLQTAWRASRDGRRRAAAWEKWRDALAHAALSYEEYATLAARRRWMLRRCFAHWLGRTSVLPAVEHRRSALQAHAFRRWVEKLRARQREATARAFVQATVLCDALATWRAKRAYLAELRAVQGLQMRARRTSSDTHFRRRLAFVAPTSRFS
;
A
#
# COMPACT_ATOMS: atom_id res chain seq x y z
N MET A 1 4.31 1.17 -55.40
CA MET A 1 2.86 1.28 -55.21
C MET A 1 2.44 0.17 -54.26
N ASP A 2 2.43 0.31 -52.95
CA ASP A 2 2.81 1.40 -52.06
C ASP A 2 3.44 0.75 -50.83
N ASP A 3 4.71 1.11 -50.57
CA ASP A 3 5.45 0.78 -49.37
C ASP A 3 5.20 1.91 -48.36
N GLU A 4 4.34 1.67 -47.37
CA GLU A 4 4.14 2.59 -46.25
C GLU A 4 3.89 1.77 -44.97
N ALA A 5 4.94 1.11 -44.49
CA ALA A 5 4.96 0.47 -43.18
C ALA A 5 6.33 0.73 -42.55
N ASP A 6 6.41 1.73 -41.67
CA ASP A 6 7.27 1.80 -40.47
C ASP A 6 7.39 3.24 -39.97
N ALA A 7 6.30 3.79 -39.45
CA ALA A 7 6.32 5.06 -38.72
C ALA A 7 5.21 5.15 -37.68
N SER A 8 5.18 4.24 -36.68
CA SER A 8 4.34 4.40 -35.47
C SER A 8 4.84 3.54 -34.31
N SER A 9 6.09 3.75 -33.89
CA SER A 9 6.62 3.23 -32.63
C SER A 9 7.21 4.36 -31.81
N LEU A 10 6.38 5.36 -31.48
CA LEU A 10 6.81 6.56 -30.76
C LEU A 10 5.91 6.92 -29.57
N PHE A 11 5.27 5.97 -28.89
CA PHE A 11 4.64 6.26 -27.60
C PHE A 11 4.72 5.07 -26.63
N PHE A 12 5.35 5.32 -25.47
CA PHE A 12 5.46 4.49 -24.25
C PHE A 12 6.41 3.28 -24.23
N HIS A 13 7.72 3.53 -24.09
CA HIS A 13 8.56 2.62 -23.30
C HIS A 13 8.28 2.86 -21.80
N ALA A 14 7.42 2.05 -21.21
CA ALA A 14 7.24 2.00 -19.77
C ALA A 14 8.54 1.47 -19.13
N SER A 15 9.28 2.36 -18.48
CA SER A 15 10.48 2.03 -17.72
C SER A 15 10.21 0.88 -16.74
N ARG A 16 10.93 -0.24 -16.91
CA ARG A 16 11.05 -1.33 -15.94
C ARG A 16 11.63 -0.78 -14.63
N SER A 17 10.75 -0.35 -13.73
CA SER A 17 11.08 -0.14 -12.32
C SER A 17 10.59 -1.35 -11.53
N SER A 18 11.47 -2.35 -11.41
CA SER A 18 11.31 -3.43 -10.44
C SER A 18 11.69 -2.91 -9.06
N ASN A 19 10.81 -3.13 -8.07
CA ASN A 19 10.99 -2.96 -6.61
C ASN A 19 10.22 -1.80 -5.95
N VAL A 20 8.89 -1.77 -6.05
CA VAL A 20 8.02 -1.16 -5.01
C VAL A 20 6.73 -1.97 -4.88
N SER A 21 6.77 -3.03 -4.07
CA SER A 21 5.71 -4.04 -3.94
C SER A 21 4.69 -3.75 -2.83
N GLY A 22 4.19 -2.51 -2.70
CA GLY A 22 3.32 -2.16 -1.55
C GLY A 22 2.17 -1.18 -1.77
N GLU A 23 2.19 -0.32 -2.80
CA GLU A 23 1.17 0.74 -2.97
C GLU A 23 0.31 0.61 -4.24
N GLN A 24 0.58 -0.39 -5.08
CA GLN A 24 -0.07 -0.56 -6.38
C GLN A 24 -1.60 -0.79 -6.38
N PRO A 25 -2.25 -1.48 -5.42
CA PRO A 25 -3.69 -1.72 -5.53
C PRO A 25 -4.52 -0.43 -5.41
N LYS A 26 -3.97 0.63 -4.79
CA LYS A 26 -4.70 1.88 -4.57
C LYS A 26 -4.82 2.74 -5.83
N ARG A 27 -3.81 2.77 -6.70
CA ARG A 27 -3.85 3.54 -7.96
C ARG A 27 -4.78 2.89 -8.98
N LEU A 28 -4.74 1.56 -9.10
CA LEU A 28 -5.64 0.83 -9.99
C LEU A 28 -7.10 0.95 -9.51
N ALA A 29 -7.36 0.83 -8.20
CA ALA A 29 -8.69 1.07 -7.65
C ALA A 29 -9.21 2.51 -7.91
N HIS A 30 -8.32 3.51 -7.96
CA HIS A 30 -8.69 4.89 -8.24
C HIS A 30 -9.04 5.14 -9.71
N LEU A 31 -8.32 4.51 -10.64
CA LEU A 31 -8.63 4.55 -12.07
C LEU A 31 -9.88 3.73 -12.39
N ALA A 32 -10.00 2.53 -11.83
CA ALA A 32 -11.19 1.70 -11.86
C ALA A 32 -12.44 2.43 -11.38
N ALA A 33 -12.37 3.08 -10.22
CA ALA A 33 -13.49 3.85 -9.65
C ALA A 33 -13.85 5.09 -10.49
N SER A 34 -12.96 5.53 -11.40
CA SER A 34 -13.24 6.64 -12.31
C SER A 34 -14.08 6.24 -13.53
N PHE A 35 -14.09 4.95 -13.88
CA PHE A 35 -14.94 4.40 -14.93
C PHE A 35 -16.38 4.25 -14.39
N ARG A 36 -17.15 5.34 -14.41
CA ARG A 36 -18.61 5.26 -14.20
C ARG A 36 -19.29 4.83 -15.50
N LEU A 37 -19.12 3.55 -15.85
CA LEU A 37 -19.74 2.95 -17.02
C LEU A 37 -21.14 2.43 -16.67
N SER A 38 -22.10 2.74 -17.53
CA SER A 38 -23.40 2.10 -17.56
C SER A 38 -23.29 0.72 -18.23
N ASN A 39 -24.24 -0.17 -17.95
CA ASN A 39 -24.25 -1.51 -18.57
C ASN A 39 -24.22 -1.45 -20.10
N ALA A 40 -24.91 -0.48 -20.71
CA ALA A 40 -24.88 -0.27 -22.16
C ALA A 40 -23.48 0.08 -22.70
N GLU A 41 -22.69 0.86 -21.94
CA GLU A 41 -21.30 1.14 -22.32
C GLU A 41 -20.42 -0.10 -22.18
N ILE A 42 -20.67 -0.92 -21.15
CA ILE A 42 -19.95 -2.18 -20.95
C ILE A 42 -20.22 -3.13 -22.11
N ASP A 43 -21.50 -3.32 -22.49
CA ASP A 43 -21.89 -4.16 -23.63
C ASP A 43 -21.28 -3.64 -24.95
N PHE A 44 -21.19 -2.32 -25.13
CA PHE A 44 -20.52 -1.71 -26.28
C PHE A 44 -19.02 -2.06 -26.30
N PHE A 45 -18.31 -1.92 -25.18
CA PHE A 45 -16.89 -2.26 -25.11
C PHE A 45 -16.64 -3.77 -25.19
N ASP A 46 -17.51 -4.61 -24.66
CA ASP A 46 -17.46 -6.07 -24.85
C ASP A 46 -17.52 -6.41 -26.34
N ALA A 47 -18.39 -5.74 -27.11
CA ALA A 47 -18.46 -5.93 -28.57
C ALA A 47 -17.22 -5.38 -29.31
N VAL A 48 -16.65 -4.26 -28.85
CA VAL A 48 -15.40 -3.73 -29.42
C VAL A 48 -14.24 -4.70 -29.17
N ILE A 49 -14.06 -5.14 -27.93
CA ILE A 49 -12.96 -6.03 -27.53
C ILE A 49 -13.14 -7.42 -28.14
N GLY A 50 -14.36 -7.96 -28.17
CA GLY A 50 -14.66 -9.24 -28.80
C GLY A 50 -14.52 -9.25 -30.32
N SER A 51 -14.41 -8.09 -30.97
CA SER A 51 -14.10 -7.99 -32.40
C SER A 51 -12.60 -7.89 -32.71
N LEU A 52 -11.74 -7.82 -31.69
CA LEU A 52 -10.30 -7.80 -31.84
C LEU A 52 -9.73 -9.23 -31.88
N PRO A 53 -8.63 -9.46 -32.60
CA PRO A 53 -7.83 -10.67 -32.43
C PRO A 53 -7.30 -10.78 -30.99
N ASP A 54 -7.29 -11.98 -30.42
CA ASP A 54 -6.94 -12.23 -28.99
C ASP A 54 -5.57 -11.67 -28.58
N VAL A 55 -4.63 -11.61 -29.52
CA VAL A 55 -3.25 -11.17 -29.29
C VAL A 55 -3.04 -9.70 -29.65
N SER A 56 -4.10 -8.95 -29.97
CA SER A 56 -3.95 -7.57 -30.43
C SER A 56 -3.60 -6.62 -29.28
N ASP A 57 -2.45 -5.95 -29.40
CA ASP A 57 -1.99 -4.84 -28.54
C ASP A 57 -1.97 -3.49 -29.27
N SER A 58 -2.12 -3.51 -30.61
CA SER A 58 -2.07 -2.32 -31.44
C SER A 58 -3.29 -1.43 -31.25
N PHE A 59 -3.06 -0.14 -30.97
CA PHE A 59 -4.12 0.87 -30.89
C PHE A 59 -4.85 1.05 -32.22
N GLY A 60 -4.18 0.80 -33.36
CA GLY A 60 -4.79 0.90 -34.69
C GLY A 60 -5.88 -0.16 -34.93
N HIS A 61 -5.74 -1.36 -34.35
CA HIS A 61 -6.80 -2.37 -34.37
C HIS A 61 -7.96 -1.98 -33.46
N LEU A 62 -7.65 -1.52 -32.24
CA LEU A 62 -8.67 -1.04 -31.29
C LEU A 62 -9.52 0.10 -31.89
N LYS A 63 -8.88 1.09 -32.52
CA LYS A 63 -9.59 2.20 -33.17
C LYS A 63 -10.48 1.72 -34.32
N ARG A 64 -9.99 0.79 -35.16
CA ARG A 64 -10.79 0.22 -36.26
C ARG A 64 -12.01 -0.56 -35.75
N ALA A 65 -11.83 -1.36 -34.69
CA ALA A 65 -12.92 -2.07 -34.02
C ALA A 65 -13.94 -1.09 -33.42
N TYR A 66 -13.47 -0.04 -32.74
CA TYR A 66 -14.31 1.03 -32.22
C TYR A 66 -15.14 1.72 -33.33
N ASP A 67 -14.48 2.16 -34.41
CA ASP A 67 -15.13 2.83 -35.54
C ASP A 67 -16.16 1.91 -36.23
N ALA A 68 -15.93 0.59 -36.23
CA ALA A 68 -16.88 -0.40 -36.73
C ALA A 68 -18.11 -0.54 -35.81
N GLN A 69 -17.91 -0.68 -34.49
CA GLN A 69 -19.02 -0.82 -33.54
C GLN A 69 -19.83 0.47 -33.38
N MET A 70 -19.22 1.65 -33.55
CA MET A 70 -19.94 2.94 -33.58
C MET A 70 -20.96 3.04 -34.72
N ARG A 71 -20.84 2.23 -35.78
CA ARG A 71 -21.81 2.17 -36.88
C ARG A 71 -22.98 1.24 -36.61
N VAL A 72 -22.94 0.47 -35.52
CA VAL A 72 -23.97 -0.51 -35.17
C VAL A 72 -25.01 0.14 -34.25
N PRO A 73 -26.21 0.52 -34.74
CA PRO A 73 -27.15 1.32 -33.97
C PRO A 73 -27.69 0.59 -32.74
N SER A 74 -27.74 -0.74 -32.78
CA SER A 74 -28.18 -1.56 -31.65
C SER A 74 -27.26 -1.48 -30.43
N LEU A 75 -25.99 -1.12 -30.61
CA LEU A 75 -25.03 -0.92 -29.51
C LEU A 75 -24.98 0.54 -29.05
N VAL A 76 -25.09 1.50 -29.97
CA VAL A 76 -24.98 2.93 -29.66
C VAL A 76 -26.28 3.52 -29.06
N HIS A 77 -27.45 3.10 -29.53
CA HIS A 77 -28.73 3.63 -29.02
C HIS A 77 -28.99 3.35 -27.53
N PRO A 78 -28.69 2.15 -26.98
CA PRO A 78 -28.76 1.91 -25.54
C PRO A 78 -27.87 2.84 -24.73
N VAL A 79 -26.66 3.16 -25.23
CA VAL A 79 -25.74 4.11 -24.57
C VAL A 79 -26.32 5.51 -24.57
N ALA A 80 -26.81 6.00 -25.72
CA ALA A 80 -27.47 7.30 -25.83
C ALA A 80 -28.64 7.44 -24.83
N ARG A 81 -29.47 6.38 -24.74
CA ARG A 81 -30.59 6.32 -23.79
C ARG A 81 -30.13 6.30 -22.33
N ALA A 82 -29.06 5.57 -22.00
CA ALA A 82 -28.51 5.53 -20.64
C ALA A 82 -27.92 6.88 -20.19
N MET A 83 -27.58 7.75 -21.14
CA MET A 83 -27.08 9.11 -20.89
C MET A 83 -28.19 10.18 -20.87
N ASP A 84 -29.45 9.81 -21.06
CA ASP A 84 -30.56 10.74 -21.30
C ASP A 84 -30.30 11.71 -22.47
N LEU A 85 -29.54 11.29 -23.48
CA LEU A 85 -29.27 12.06 -24.70
C LEU A 85 -30.29 11.73 -25.79
N GLY A 86 -30.62 12.71 -26.63
CA GLY A 86 -31.45 12.51 -27.80
C GLY A 86 -30.74 11.65 -28.85
N LEU A 87 -31.51 11.02 -29.74
CA LEU A 87 -30.95 10.25 -30.87
C LEU A 87 -30.14 11.10 -31.86
N GLU A 88 -30.32 12.42 -31.81
CA GLU A 88 -29.59 13.38 -32.65
C GLU A 88 -28.19 13.70 -32.08
N ASP A 89 -27.91 13.36 -30.82
CA ASP A 89 -26.66 13.70 -30.11
C ASP A 89 -25.59 12.60 -30.21
N ILE A 90 -25.51 11.90 -31.35
CA ILE A 90 -24.55 10.79 -31.55
C ILE A 90 -23.10 11.26 -31.33
N ALA A 91 -22.77 12.50 -31.69
CA ALA A 91 -21.45 13.07 -31.48
C ALA A 91 -21.06 13.18 -30.00
N ALA A 92 -22.03 13.42 -29.10
CA ALA A 92 -21.77 13.48 -27.67
C ALA A 92 -21.56 12.08 -27.07
N VAL A 93 -22.27 11.08 -27.59
CA VAL A 93 -22.07 9.66 -27.25
C VAL A 93 -20.69 9.20 -27.72
N ASP A 94 -20.32 9.51 -28.96
CA ASP A 94 -19.00 9.22 -29.53
C ASP A 94 -17.88 9.86 -28.70
N ALA A 95 -17.98 11.16 -28.39
CA ALA A 95 -16.99 11.83 -27.57
C ALA A 95 -16.80 11.17 -26.19
N ARG A 96 -17.88 10.70 -25.56
CA ARG A 96 -17.79 9.98 -24.27
C ARG A 96 -17.14 8.61 -24.42
N LEU A 97 -17.61 7.80 -25.37
CA LEU A 97 -17.07 6.46 -25.61
C LEU A 97 -15.60 6.53 -26.03
N TRP A 98 -15.22 7.51 -26.85
CA TRP A 98 -13.84 7.78 -27.23
C TRP A 98 -12.97 8.16 -26.03
N ASN A 99 -13.45 9.03 -25.14
CA ASN A 99 -12.71 9.38 -23.91
C ASN A 99 -12.52 8.15 -23.00
N THR A 100 -13.52 7.28 -22.90
CA THR A 100 -13.41 6.01 -22.17
C THR A 100 -12.39 5.07 -22.82
N LEU A 101 -12.39 4.96 -24.15
CA LEU A 101 -11.41 4.18 -24.90
C LEU A 101 -9.97 4.69 -24.65
N LEU A 102 -9.78 6.02 -24.64
CA LEU A 102 -8.48 6.63 -24.33
C LEU A 102 -8.05 6.38 -22.88
N ALA A 103 -8.99 6.34 -21.94
CA ALA A 103 -8.71 5.95 -20.57
C ALA A 103 -8.31 4.46 -20.46
N LEU A 104 -8.86 3.58 -21.30
CA LEU A 104 -8.46 2.16 -21.36
C LEU A 104 -6.99 1.98 -21.77
N VAL A 105 -6.44 2.88 -22.60
CA VAL A 105 -5.02 2.88 -22.97
C VAL A 105 -4.10 3.02 -21.75
N GLN A 106 -4.57 3.67 -20.69
CA GLN A 106 -3.80 3.87 -19.45
C GLN A 106 -3.82 2.64 -18.53
N VAL A 107 -4.72 1.69 -18.77
CA VAL A 107 -4.79 0.42 -18.02
C VAL A 107 -3.64 -0.48 -18.46
N ARG A 108 -2.95 -1.10 -17.50
CA ARG A 108 -1.82 -2.00 -17.78
C ARG A 108 -2.34 -3.38 -18.15
N GLY A 109 -1.87 -3.91 -19.28
CA GLY A 109 -2.10 -5.26 -19.78
C GLY A 109 -1.37 -5.47 -21.10
N HIS A 110 -1.03 -6.71 -21.42
CA HIS A 110 -0.31 -7.07 -22.64
C HIS A 110 -1.24 -7.04 -23.86
N THR A 111 -2.50 -7.42 -23.69
CA THR A 111 -3.53 -7.36 -24.75
C THR A 111 -4.66 -6.40 -24.37
N TRP A 112 -5.48 -6.00 -25.34
CA TRP A 112 -6.68 -5.20 -25.06
C TRP A 112 -7.71 -5.96 -24.22
N ALA A 113 -7.83 -7.28 -24.42
CA ALA A 113 -8.67 -8.15 -23.61
C ALA A 113 -8.24 -8.13 -22.13
N GLU A 114 -6.96 -8.33 -21.83
CA GLU A 114 -6.45 -8.28 -20.45
C GLU A 114 -6.71 -6.91 -19.77
N ARG A 115 -6.55 -5.81 -20.52
CA ARG A 115 -6.81 -4.46 -20.01
C ARG A 115 -8.29 -4.27 -19.71
N TRP A 116 -9.16 -4.77 -20.57
CA TRP A 116 -10.60 -4.69 -20.38
C TRP A 116 -11.07 -5.57 -19.21
N ASP A 117 -10.52 -6.77 -19.06
CA ASP A 117 -10.77 -7.65 -17.91
C ASP A 117 -10.40 -6.99 -16.59
N ALA A 118 -9.25 -6.30 -16.55
CA ALA A 118 -8.86 -5.53 -15.38
C ALA A 118 -9.90 -4.45 -15.02
N VAL A 119 -10.52 -3.81 -16.01
CA VAL A 119 -11.63 -2.86 -15.80
C VAL A 119 -12.88 -3.58 -15.33
N ARG A 120 -13.30 -4.68 -15.97
CA ARG A 120 -14.47 -5.49 -15.58
C ARG A 120 -14.40 -5.98 -14.14
N VAL A 121 -13.28 -6.61 -13.77
CA VAL A 121 -13.02 -7.08 -12.39
C VAL A 121 -13.11 -5.94 -11.40
N SER A 122 -12.65 -4.75 -11.78
CA SER A 122 -12.69 -3.57 -10.92
C SER A 122 -14.09 -2.97 -10.72
N LEU A 123 -14.98 -3.19 -11.69
CA LEU A 123 -16.42 -2.89 -11.60
C LEU A 123 -17.20 -3.99 -10.85
N GLY A 124 -16.54 -5.09 -10.49
CA GLY A 124 -17.15 -6.25 -9.84
C GLY A 124 -17.87 -7.19 -10.82
N LEU A 125 -17.50 -7.14 -12.10
CA LEU A 125 -17.96 -8.07 -13.14
C LEU A 125 -16.93 -9.19 -13.33
N ASP A 126 -17.40 -10.34 -13.82
CA ASP A 126 -16.53 -11.45 -14.18
C ASP A 126 -15.67 -11.08 -15.41
N PRO A 127 -14.41 -11.57 -15.49
CA PRO A 127 -13.56 -11.42 -16.67
C PRO A 127 -14.30 -11.88 -17.93
N TRP A 128 -14.04 -11.22 -19.05
CA TRP A 128 -14.58 -11.60 -20.33
C TRP A 128 -13.86 -12.88 -20.79
N VAL A 129 -14.55 -14.02 -20.66
CA VAL A 129 -14.07 -15.28 -21.23
C VAL A 129 -14.49 -15.29 -22.68
N SER A 130 -13.51 -15.28 -23.60
CA SER A 130 -13.80 -15.54 -25.02
C SER A 130 -14.32 -16.98 -25.12
N ASP A 131 -15.54 -17.16 -25.65
CA ASP A 131 -16.20 -18.46 -25.77
C ASP A 131 -15.36 -19.51 -26.56
N GLU A 132 -14.29 -19.08 -27.25
CA GLU A 132 -13.38 -19.98 -27.97
C GLU A 132 -12.39 -20.75 -27.05
N ASP A 133 -12.08 -20.22 -25.86
CA ASP A 133 -11.07 -20.80 -24.95
C ASP A 133 -11.63 -21.89 -24.00
N ASP A 134 -12.95 -22.05 -23.93
CA ASP A 134 -13.59 -23.12 -23.16
C ASP A 134 -13.29 -24.53 -23.73
N THR A 135 -12.75 -24.61 -24.95
CA THR A 135 -12.37 -25.88 -25.57
C THR A 135 -11.01 -26.42 -25.12
N TYR A 136 -10.12 -25.58 -24.56
CA TYR A 136 -8.74 -25.99 -24.24
C TYR A 136 -8.46 -26.26 -22.75
N SER A 137 -9.24 -25.69 -21.81
CA SER A 137 -8.91 -25.77 -20.37
C SER A 137 -9.18 -27.14 -19.72
N MET A 138 -10.15 -27.93 -20.23
CA MET A 138 -10.49 -29.24 -19.64
C MET A 138 -9.72 -30.42 -20.26
N HIS A 139 -9.35 -30.35 -21.55
CA HIS A 139 -8.63 -31.44 -22.22
C HIS A 139 -7.12 -31.45 -21.93
N GLU A 140 -6.48 -30.30 -21.66
CA GLU A 140 -5.08 -30.29 -21.21
C GLU A 140 -4.91 -30.78 -19.76
N LEU A 141 -5.84 -30.45 -18.86
CA LEU A 141 -5.85 -31.00 -17.49
C LEU A 141 -6.11 -32.52 -17.48
N THR A 142 -6.95 -33.01 -18.39
CA THR A 142 -7.20 -34.46 -18.54
C THR A 142 -6.00 -35.18 -19.17
N ARG A 143 -5.26 -34.53 -20.10
CA ARG A 143 -4.03 -35.07 -20.69
C ARG A 143 -2.83 -35.03 -19.72
N ALA A 144 -2.76 -34.03 -18.85
CA ALA A 144 -1.75 -33.93 -17.79
C ALA A 144 -1.93 -34.97 -16.67
N LEU A 145 -3.16 -35.46 -16.46
CA LEU A 145 -3.45 -36.52 -15.48
C LEU A 145 -3.32 -37.95 -16.04
N GLN A 146 -3.13 -38.11 -17.35
CA GLN A 146 -3.04 -39.42 -18.02
C GLN A 146 -1.61 -39.81 -18.45
N THR A 147 -0.57 -39.08 -18.07
CA THR A 147 0.82 -39.49 -18.36
C THR A 147 1.31 -40.49 -17.31
N PRO A 148 1.50 -41.78 -17.63
CA PRO A 148 2.05 -42.75 -16.70
C PRO A 148 3.52 -42.42 -16.42
N ALA A 149 3.86 -42.36 -15.13
CA ALA A 149 5.21 -42.17 -14.64
C ALA A 149 6.15 -43.25 -15.20
N SER A 150 7.14 -42.84 -15.98
CA SER A 150 8.31 -43.67 -16.30
C SER A 150 9.55 -43.08 -15.64
N PRO A 151 10.35 -43.86 -14.89
CA PRO A 151 11.38 -43.33 -14.01
C PRO A 151 12.75 -43.43 -14.67
N THR A 152 13.32 -42.33 -15.18
CA THR A 152 14.77 -42.30 -15.41
C THR A 152 15.34 -40.90 -15.51
N HIS A 153 16.53 -40.76 -14.91
CA HIS A 153 17.54 -39.74 -15.17
C HIS A 153 17.42 -38.38 -14.48
N MET A 154 18.08 -38.29 -13.33
CA MET A 154 18.65 -37.05 -12.80
C MET A 154 19.77 -36.55 -13.75
N PRO A 155 19.80 -35.26 -14.10
CA PRO A 155 21.04 -34.53 -14.35
C PRO A 155 21.33 -33.55 -13.20
N GLY A 156 22.61 -33.41 -12.90
CA GLY A 156 23.14 -32.73 -11.72
C GLY A 156 22.87 -31.22 -11.63
N PRO A 157 23.13 -30.63 -10.45
CA PRO A 157 22.87 -29.22 -10.22
C PRO A 157 23.91 -28.34 -10.91
N SER A 158 23.41 -27.52 -11.83
CA SER A 158 24.12 -26.43 -12.49
C SER A 158 24.59 -25.38 -11.49
N ILE A 159 25.88 -25.11 -11.61
CA ILE A 159 26.66 -23.97 -11.16
C ILE A 159 26.05 -22.67 -11.71
N TRP A 160 25.65 -21.73 -10.83
CA TRP A 160 25.69 -20.26 -10.99
C TRP A 160 25.61 -19.66 -9.56
N ALA A 161 26.72 -19.18 -9.00
CA ALA A 161 27.23 -17.81 -9.10
C ALA A 161 26.38 -16.81 -8.29
N GLN A 162 26.88 -16.46 -7.10
CA GLN A 162 27.55 -15.18 -6.79
C GLN A 162 26.58 -14.10 -6.29
N TYR A 163 26.42 -14.06 -4.98
CA TYR A 163 26.36 -12.80 -4.23
C TYR A 163 27.07 -13.01 -2.90
N ASP A 164 28.33 -12.56 -2.87
CA ASP A 164 29.08 -12.33 -1.65
C ASP A 164 28.56 -11.07 -0.96
N ALA A 165 28.06 -11.22 0.27
CA ALA A 165 27.99 -10.14 1.25
C ALA A 165 28.37 -10.71 2.62
N PRO A 166 29.41 -10.16 3.28
CA PRO A 166 29.95 -10.73 4.50
C PRO A 166 29.03 -10.39 5.67
N SER A 167 28.30 -11.38 6.19
CA SER A 167 27.64 -11.28 7.49
C SER A 167 28.33 -12.23 8.47
N ALA A 168 28.82 -11.60 9.53
CA ALA A 168 29.73 -12.14 10.51
C ALA A 168 29.24 -13.45 11.16
N THR A 169 30.22 -14.33 11.31
CA THR A 169 30.39 -15.30 12.39
C THR A 169 29.54 -15.06 13.64
N TYR A 170 28.60 -15.96 13.91
CA TYR A 170 28.30 -16.37 15.28
C TYR A 170 27.90 -17.84 15.34
N SER A 171 28.80 -18.63 15.94
CA SER A 171 28.60 -20.01 16.39
C SER A 171 27.72 -20.03 17.64
N PRO A 172 26.93 -21.07 17.86
CA PRO A 172 26.78 -21.50 19.25
C PRO A 172 26.91 -23.02 19.41
N TRP A 173 27.18 -23.40 20.66
CA TRP A 173 27.21 -24.75 21.25
C TRP A 173 28.56 -25.47 21.22
N SER A 174 29.46 -24.94 22.05
CA SER A 174 30.13 -25.74 23.08
C SER A 174 29.52 -25.37 24.45
N SER A 175 29.27 -26.38 25.27
CA SER A 175 28.58 -26.37 26.58
C SER A 175 29.31 -25.57 27.69
N PRO A 176 28.69 -25.38 28.88
CA PRO A 176 28.61 -24.09 29.56
C PRO A 176 29.86 -23.74 30.38
N ARG A 177 30.46 -22.59 30.07
CA ARG A 177 31.26 -21.82 31.01
C ARG A 177 30.58 -20.48 31.25
N SER A 178 30.38 -20.16 32.53
CA SER A 178 29.95 -18.88 33.12
C SER A 178 29.77 -17.74 32.10
N VAL A 179 28.52 -17.51 31.70
CA VAL A 179 28.12 -16.50 30.73
C VAL A 179 28.47 -15.11 31.26
N SER A 180 29.40 -14.44 30.56
CA SER A 180 29.74 -13.05 30.77
C SER A 180 28.54 -12.15 30.46
N SER A 181 28.36 -11.14 31.30
CA SER A 181 27.27 -10.15 31.30
C SER A 181 27.08 -9.35 29.99
N ASP A 182 27.98 -9.47 29.01
CA ASP A 182 28.01 -8.59 27.84
C ASP A 182 27.15 -9.07 26.65
N ASP A 183 26.86 -10.37 26.53
CA ASP A 183 26.01 -10.89 25.43
C ASP A 183 24.50 -10.66 25.65
N ALA A 184 24.09 -10.39 26.89
CA ALA A 184 22.73 -9.95 27.22
C ALA A 184 22.41 -8.54 26.66
N SER A 185 23.44 -7.77 26.28
CA SER A 185 23.29 -6.42 25.73
C SER A 185 22.78 -6.44 24.28
N GLY A 186 23.26 -7.37 23.45
CA GLY A 186 22.84 -7.49 22.05
C GLY A 186 21.37 -7.87 21.90
N ALA A 187 20.90 -8.85 22.68
CA ALA A 187 19.49 -9.25 22.70
C ALA A 187 18.58 -8.11 23.20
N LYS A 188 19.01 -7.34 24.21
CA LYS A 188 18.26 -6.17 24.71
C LYS A 188 18.21 -5.03 23.68
N GLN A 189 19.27 -4.83 22.90
CA GLN A 189 19.28 -3.83 21.82
C GLN A 189 18.34 -4.23 20.66
N MET A 190 18.32 -5.51 20.28
CA MET A 190 17.42 -6.02 19.24
C MET A 190 15.95 -5.96 19.69
N ILE A 191 15.65 -6.38 20.94
CA ILE A 191 14.31 -6.24 21.53
C ILE A 191 13.90 -4.75 21.61
N GLY A 192 14.84 -3.87 21.95
CA GLY A 192 14.63 -2.42 21.94
C GLY A 192 14.34 -1.86 20.55
N ALA A 193 15.02 -2.33 19.52
CA ALA A 193 14.79 -1.93 18.13
C ALA A 193 13.42 -2.39 17.62
N LEU A 194 13.05 -3.65 17.87
CA LEU A 194 11.73 -4.18 17.53
C LEU A 194 10.61 -3.44 18.28
N ARG A 195 10.83 -3.11 19.55
CA ARG A 195 9.85 -2.34 20.35
C ARG A 195 9.68 -0.92 19.81
N ARG A 196 10.75 -0.26 19.36
CA ARG A 196 10.66 1.07 18.70
C ARG A 196 9.93 0.99 17.36
N LEU A 197 10.15 -0.05 16.57
CA LEU A 197 9.49 -0.23 15.29
C LEU A 197 7.99 -0.52 15.47
N PHE A 198 7.64 -1.36 16.45
CA PHE A 198 6.26 -1.61 16.84
C PHE A 198 5.54 -0.35 17.35
N LEU A 199 6.22 0.47 18.17
CA LEU A 199 5.66 1.74 18.64
C LEU A 199 5.46 2.75 17.51
N ARG A 200 6.38 2.81 16.52
CA ARG A 200 6.20 3.64 15.32
C ARG A 200 5.03 3.17 14.46
N MET A 201 4.86 1.86 14.29
CA MET A 201 3.71 1.30 13.59
C MET A 201 2.40 1.63 14.29
N ARG A 202 2.31 1.47 15.63
CA ARG A 202 1.11 1.86 16.38
C ARG A 202 0.85 3.37 16.34
N ALA A 203 1.89 4.20 16.34
CA ALA A 203 1.72 5.65 16.19
C ALA A 203 1.16 6.01 14.82
N ALA A 204 1.69 5.43 13.74
CA ALA A 204 1.17 5.63 12.38
C ALA A 204 -0.26 5.09 12.22
N GLU A 205 -0.60 3.98 12.89
CA GLU A 205 -1.96 3.44 12.91
C GLU A 205 -2.92 4.34 13.71
N ALA A 206 -2.45 4.93 14.82
CA ALA A 206 -3.22 5.90 15.59
C ALA A 206 -3.47 7.20 14.81
N GLU A 207 -2.48 7.68 14.05
CA GLU A 207 -2.63 8.81 13.13
C GLU A 207 -3.66 8.51 12.03
N ARG A 208 -3.58 7.34 11.38
CA ARG A 208 -4.58 6.93 10.38
C ARG A 208 -6.00 6.82 10.97
N MET A 209 -6.12 6.34 12.21
CA MET A 209 -7.40 6.28 12.91
C MET A 209 -7.92 7.66 13.31
N ALA A 210 -7.03 8.62 13.60
CA ALA A 210 -7.40 10.01 13.85
C ALA A 210 -7.88 10.69 12.55
N ASP A 211 -7.17 10.50 11.44
CA ASP A 211 -7.55 11.01 10.12
C ASP A 211 -8.90 10.42 9.67
N ALA A 212 -9.11 9.12 9.87
CA ALA A 212 -10.39 8.46 9.57
C ALA A 212 -11.55 9.06 10.37
N LYS A 213 -11.33 9.42 11.65
CA LYS A 213 -12.34 10.10 12.48
C LYS A 213 -12.62 11.53 12.01
N ILE A 214 -11.60 12.27 11.57
CA ILE A 214 -11.76 13.62 11.01
C ILE A 214 -12.60 13.56 9.72
N VAL A 215 -12.29 12.63 8.83
CA VAL A 215 -13.06 12.42 7.59
C VAL A 215 -14.50 11.99 7.91
N GLN A 216 -14.69 11.11 8.89
CA GLN A 216 -16.03 10.70 9.32
C GLN A 216 -16.84 11.88 9.89
N ALA A 217 -16.22 12.74 10.70
CA ALA A 217 -16.87 13.94 11.25
C ALA A 217 -17.22 14.96 10.15
N ALA A 218 -16.31 15.18 9.21
CA ALA A 218 -16.54 16.04 8.05
C ALA A 218 -17.69 15.52 7.17
N TRP A 219 -17.73 14.20 6.92
CA TRP A 219 -18.82 13.54 6.21
C TRP A 219 -20.16 13.72 6.92
N GLN A 220 -20.21 13.53 8.24
CA GLN A 220 -21.44 13.74 9.02
C GLN A 220 -21.92 15.19 8.97
N THR A 221 -21.00 16.16 9.06
CA THR A 221 -21.34 17.58 8.98
C THR A 221 -21.86 17.95 7.59
N TRP A 222 -21.22 17.43 6.54
CA TRP A 222 -21.69 17.60 5.17
C TRP A 222 -23.09 16.98 4.97
N TRP A 223 -23.30 15.77 5.46
CA TRP A 223 -24.58 15.07 5.34
C TRP A 223 -25.72 15.84 6.04
N ILE A 224 -25.48 16.35 7.26
CA ILE A 224 -26.45 17.18 7.98
C ILE A 224 -26.81 18.41 7.15
N ARG A 225 -25.81 19.17 6.67
CA ARG A 225 -26.04 20.36 5.83
C ARG A 225 -26.77 20.05 4.52
N PHE A 226 -26.45 18.91 3.89
CA PHE A 226 -27.15 18.45 2.70
C PHE A 226 -28.62 18.17 3.01
N THR A 227 -28.91 17.45 4.09
CA THR A 227 -30.28 17.15 4.51
C THR A 227 -31.06 18.42 4.86
N GLU A 228 -30.48 19.35 5.61
CA GLU A 228 -31.08 20.66 5.92
C GLU A 228 -31.43 21.43 4.65
N ARG A 229 -30.50 21.47 3.68
CA ARG A 229 -30.73 22.16 2.40
C ARG A 229 -31.81 21.51 1.56
N THR A 230 -31.89 20.17 1.55
CA THR A 230 -32.97 19.47 0.85
C THR A 230 -34.34 19.67 1.51
N VAL A 231 -34.40 19.74 2.84
CA VAL A 231 -35.65 20.07 3.56
C VAL A 231 -36.07 21.51 3.27
N ALA A 232 -35.15 22.47 3.39
CA ALA A 232 -35.42 23.88 3.08
C ALA A 232 -35.89 24.09 1.63
N TRP A 233 -35.32 23.33 0.68
CA TRP A 233 -35.75 23.39 -0.73
C TRP A 233 -37.16 22.83 -0.93
N ARG A 234 -37.53 21.73 -0.25
CA ARG A 234 -38.89 21.19 -0.27
C ARG A 234 -39.90 22.16 0.35
N ASP A 235 -39.54 22.80 1.45
CA ASP A 235 -40.37 23.83 2.09
C ASP A 235 -40.58 25.03 1.17
N TYR A 236 -39.52 25.45 0.45
CA TYR A 236 -39.62 26.49 -0.57
C TYR A 236 -40.57 26.09 -1.72
N GLN A 237 -40.48 24.86 -2.23
CA GLN A 237 -41.39 24.36 -3.26
C GLN A 237 -42.85 24.34 -2.77
N ALA A 238 -43.10 23.81 -1.58
CA ALA A 238 -44.44 23.77 -1.00
C ALA A 238 -45.02 25.19 -0.80
N HIS A 239 -44.18 26.14 -0.37
CA HIS A 239 -44.58 27.54 -0.23
C HIS A 239 -44.90 28.19 -1.59
N ALA A 240 -44.07 27.94 -2.61
CA ALA A 240 -44.32 28.41 -3.96
C ALA A 240 -45.65 27.85 -4.48
N GLU A 241 -45.86 26.54 -4.43
CA GLU A 241 -47.11 25.89 -4.86
C GLU A 241 -48.35 26.46 -4.15
N ALA A 242 -48.26 26.70 -2.84
CA ALA A 242 -49.33 27.35 -2.09
C ALA A 242 -49.63 28.78 -2.59
N GLN A 243 -48.59 29.57 -2.92
CA GLN A 243 -48.77 30.89 -3.51
C GLN A 243 -49.40 30.82 -4.91
N TRP A 244 -48.99 29.87 -5.75
CA TRP A 244 -49.57 29.65 -7.08
C TRP A 244 -51.04 29.24 -6.99
N ALA A 245 -51.39 28.34 -6.07
CA ALA A 245 -52.76 27.93 -5.81
C ALA A 245 -53.62 29.12 -5.36
N ARG A 246 -53.11 29.94 -4.43
CA ARG A 246 -53.80 31.16 -3.96
C ARG A 246 -54.07 32.14 -5.12
N ARG A 247 -53.06 32.46 -5.93
CA ARG A 247 -53.22 33.35 -7.11
C ARG A 247 -54.25 32.80 -8.11
N ARG A 248 -54.27 31.47 -8.31
CA ARG A 248 -55.25 30.82 -9.18
C ARG A 248 -56.67 30.97 -8.62
N THR A 249 -56.87 30.83 -7.31
CA THR A 249 -58.17 31.06 -6.67
C THR A 249 -58.60 32.52 -6.72
N GLU A 250 -57.69 33.47 -6.50
CA GLU A 250 -57.97 34.92 -6.59
C GLU A 250 -58.35 35.34 -8.03
N ARG A 251 -57.69 34.78 -9.05
CA ARG A 251 -58.05 34.99 -10.46
C ARG A 251 -59.41 34.38 -10.82
N ALA A 252 -59.71 33.19 -10.29
CA ALA A 252 -61.01 32.57 -10.50
C ALA A 252 -62.13 33.38 -9.83
N TRP A 253 -61.87 33.90 -8.63
CA TRP A 253 -62.80 34.75 -7.89
C TRP A 253 -63.07 36.08 -8.59
N THR A 254 -62.02 36.77 -9.05
CA THR A 254 -62.17 38.03 -9.80
C THR A 254 -62.92 37.84 -11.12
N LYS A 255 -62.62 36.78 -11.88
CA LYS A 255 -63.41 36.43 -13.08
C LYS A 255 -64.87 36.12 -12.76
N TRP A 256 -65.12 35.40 -11.67
CA TRP A 256 -66.49 35.12 -11.23
C TRP A 256 -67.23 36.41 -10.84
N MET A 257 -66.62 37.29 -10.05
CA MET A 257 -67.15 38.61 -9.67
C MET A 257 -67.43 39.51 -10.88
N GLN A 258 -66.53 39.55 -11.86
CA GLN A 258 -66.76 40.30 -13.10
C GLN A 258 -67.95 39.75 -13.88
N ARG A 259 -68.08 38.42 -13.93
CA ARG A 259 -69.16 37.75 -14.63
C ARG A 259 -70.50 37.98 -13.92
N THR A 260 -70.55 37.89 -12.59
CA THR A 260 -71.77 38.20 -11.82
C THR A 260 -72.18 39.67 -11.97
N ALA A 261 -71.24 40.61 -11.87
CA ALA A 261 -71.52 42.03 -12.11
C ALA A 261 -71.95 42.33 -13.56
N HIS A 262 -71.50 41.53 -14.53
CA HIS A 262 -71.99 41.61 -15.91
C HIS A 262 -73.44 41.11 -16.01
N TRP A 263 -73.77 39.97 -15.39
CA TRP A 263 -75.13 39.44 -15.35
C TRP A 263 -76.10 40.39 -14.62
N GLU A 264 -75.67 41.01 -13.52
CA GLU A 264 -76.47 42.03 -12.81
C GLU A 264 -76.72 43.26 -13.68
N ARG A 265 -75.71 43.75 -14.39
CA ARG A 265 -75.89 44.85 -15.36
C ARG A 265 -76.82 44.47 -16.51
N GLN A 266 -76.74 43.24 -17.02
CA GLN A 266 -77.69 42.76 -18.04
C GLN A 266 -79.12 42.64 -17.51
N ALA A 267 -79.29 42.18 -16.26
CA ALA A 267 -80.60 42.12 -15.62
C ALA A 267 -81.19 43.53 -15.42
N GLN A 268 -80.41 44.49 -14.96
CA GLN A 268 -80.81 45.90 -14.85
C GLN A 268 -81.17 46.49 -16.22
N TYR A 269 -80.40 46.17 -17.27
CA TYR A 269 -80.71 46.63 -18.63
C TYR A 269 -82.04 46.06 -19.15
N ALA A 270 -82.31 44.78 -18.85
CA ALA A 270 -83.56 44.11 -19.18
C ALA A 270 -84.76 44.70 -18.40
N GLU A 271 -84.57 45.03 -17.12
CA GLU A 271 -85.57 45.72 -16.30
C GLU A 271 -85.88 47.13 -16.81
N CYS A 272 -84.86 47.92 -17.17
CA CYS A 272 -85.02 49.25 -17.76
C CYS A 272 -85.71 49.21 -19.12
N THR A 273 -85.39 48.23 -19.99
CA THR A 273 -86.07 48.06 -21.28
C THR A 273 -87.52 47.59 -21.11
N HIS A 274 -87.80 46.71 -20.14
CA HIS A 274 -89.17 46.33 -19.80
C HIS A 274 -89.96 47.54 -19.25
N ALA A 275 -89.39 48.32 -18.33
CA ALA A 275 -90.01 49.53 -17.77
C ALA A 275 -90.33 50.58 -18.85
N LYS A 276 -89.40 50.78 -19.80
CA LYS A 276 -89.58 51.69 -20.94
C LYS A 276 -90.72 51.21 -21.87
N ARG A 277 -90.80 49.91 -22.16
CA ARG A 277 -91.90 49.32 -22.94
C ARG A 277 -93.25 49.45 -22.23
N THR A 278 -93.30 49.32 -20.91
CA THR A 278 -94.55 49.51 -20.14
C THR A 278 -94.96 50.98 -20.06
N LEU A 279 -94.00 51.92 -19.99
CA LEU A 279 -94.28 53.35 -20.05
C LEU A 279 -94.83 53.74 -21.43
N TRP A 280 -94.26 53.20 -22.51
CA TRP A 280 -94.74 53.46 -23.88
C TRP A 280 -96.13 52.86 -24.13
N ALA A 281 -96.43 51.68 -23.56
CA ALA A 281 -97.76 51.09 -23.60
C ALA A 281 -98.80 51.89 -22.77
N ALA A 282 -98.38 52.49 -21.65
CA ALA A 282 -99.22 53.36 -20.83
C ALA A 282 -99.45 54.73 -21.50
N GLU A 283 -98.45 55.27 -22.19
CA GLU A 283 -98.53 56.53 -22.94
C GLU A 283 -99.41 56.39 -24.20
N ALA A 284 -99.42 55.21 -24.83
CA ALA A 284 -100.34 54.87 -25.91
C ALA A 284 -101.81 54.75 -25.43
N ALA A 285 -102.03 54.35 -24.18
CA ALA A 285 -103.37 54.28 -23.58
C ALA A 285 -103.94 55.65 -23.16
N LEU A 286 -103.09 56.67 -23.02
CA LEU A 286 -103.46 58.01 -22.53
C LEU A 286 -103.85 59.02 -23.63
N ARG A 287 -103.68 58.70 -24.93
CA ARG A 287 -104.01 59.60 -26.06
C ARG A 287 -105.36 59.34 -26.76
N ALA A 288 -106.22 58.45 -26.23
CA ALA A 288 -107.55 58.22 -26.77
C ALA A 288 -108.63 58.89 -25.88
N ASP A 289 -109.12 60.04 -26.31
CA ASP A 289 -110.05 60.88 -25.54
C ASP A 289 -111.53 60.55 -25.82
N GLY A 290 -112.38 60.87 -24.84
CA GLY A 290 -113.68 61.50 -25.15
C GLY A 290 -114.99 60.72 -25.20
N ALA A 291 -115.12 59.44 -24.80
CA ALA A 291 -116.45 58.82 -24.53
C ALA A 291 -116.39 57.47 -23.76
N ALA A 292 -115.21 56.87 -23.63
CA ALA A 292 -115.03 55.55 -23.05
C ALA A 292 -114.86 55.53 -21.51
N ARG A 293 -114.84 56.70 -20.84
CA ARG A 293 -114.31 56.90 -19.46
C ARG A 293 -114.93 55.99 -18.38
N LEU A 294 -116.20 55.58 -18.49
CA LEU A 294 -116.82 54.69 -17.49
C LEU A 294 -116.60 53.19 -17.75
N ARG A 295 -116.50 52.78 -19.03
CA ARG A 295 -116.18 51.39 -19.42
C ARG A 295 -114.67 51.13 -19.36
N THR A 296 -113.84 52.14 -19.63
CA THR A 296 -112.39 52.08 -19.40
C THR A 296 -112.02 52.24 -17.95
N LEU A 297 -112.77 52.94 -17.09
CA LEU A 297 -112.52 52.88 -15.64
C LEU A 297 -112.78 51.48 -15.09
N HIS A 298 -113.86 50.81 -15.52
CA HIS A 298 -114.13 49.43 -15.11
C HIS A 298 -113.14 48.42 -15.75
N GLY A 299 -112.76 48.62 -17.01
CA GLY A 299 -111.77 47.82 -17.72
C GLY A 299 -110.34 48.03 -17.18
N ALA A 300 -109.96 49.27 -16.89
CA ALA A 300 -108.70 49.65 -16.27
C ALA A 300 -108.66 49.23 -14.79
N TRP A 301 -109.78 49.23 -14.08
CA TRP A 301 -109.86 48.66 -12.73
C TRP A 301 -109.68 47.15 -12.75
N ARG A 302 -110.36 46.42 -13.64
CA ARG A 302 -110.14 44.97 -13.82
C ARG A 302 -108.73 44.67 -14.31
N GLN A 303 -108.19 45.44 -15.24
CA GLN A 303 -106.81 45.32 -15.71
C GLN A 303 -105.82 45.65 -14.58
N TRP A 304 -106.08 46.67 -13.77
CA TRP A 304 -105.26 47.02 -12.61
C TRP A 304 -105.30 45.94 -11.54
N CYS A 305 -106.49 45.39 -11.22
CA CYS A 305 -106.62 44.24 -10.33
C CYS A 305 -105.91 43.00 -10.89
N SER A 306 -106.03 42.71 -12.18
CA SER A 306 -105.33 41.61 -12.84
C SER A 306 -103.81 41.82 -12.90
N ALA A 307 -103.35 43.06 -13.09
CA ALA A 307 -101.95 43.44 -13.07
C ALA A 307 -101.38 43.39 -11.66
N GLN A 308 -102.16 43.76 -10.64
CA GLN A 308 -101.81 43.59 -9.23
C GLN A 308 -101.74 42.12 -8.84
N GLN A 309 -102.70 41.30 -9.26
CA GLN A 309 -102.67 39.85 -9.05
C GLN A 309 -101.48 39.21 -9.78
N ALA A 310 -101.18 39.61 -11.02
CA ALA A 310 -100.03 39.16 -11.78
C ALA A 310 -98.69 39.65 -11.16
N ALA A 311 -98.66 40.86 -10.59
CA ALA A 311 -97.49 41.39 -9.88
C ALA A 311 -97.28 40.65 -8.56
N ARG A 312 -98.35 40.36 -7.81
CA ARG A 312 -98.30 39.54 -6.59
C ARG A 312 -97.86 38.11 -6.89
N ALA A 313 -98.38 37.50 -7.95
CA ALA A 313 -97.95 36.18 -8.43
C ALA A 313 -96.47 36.19 -8.86
N ARG A 314 -96.01 37.25 -9.56
CA ARG A 314 -94.59 37.43 -9.91
C ARG A 314 -93.70 37.58 -8.68
N ARG A 315 -94.12 38.37 -7.68
CA ARG A 315 -93.39 38.52 -6.40
C ARG A 315 -93.30 37.20 -5.64
N LEU A 316 -94.40 36.43 -5.58
CA LEU A 316 -94.42 35.11 -4.94
C LEU A 316 -93.55 34.10 -5.70
N ARG A 317 -93.58 34.09 -7.03
CA ARG A 317 -92.68 33.26 -7.86
C ARG A 317 -91.22 33.66 -7.68
N ALA A 318 -90.91 34.95 -7.67
CA ALA A 318 -89.55 35.45 -7.43
C ALA A 318 -89.05 35.08 -6.03
N ALA A 319 -89.90 35.22 -5.01
CA ALA A 319 -89.58 34.78 -3.64
C ALA A 319 -89.38 33.26 -3.56
N HIS A 320 -90.21 32.46 -4.24
CA HIS A 320 -90.07 31.01 -4.31
C HIS A 320 -88.78 30.58 -5.02
N VAL A 321 -88.46 31.18 -6.17
CA VAL A 321 -87.19 30.94 -6.89
C VAL A 321 -85.99 31.36 -6.05
N SER A 322 -86.09 32.46 -5.30
CA SER A 322 -85.03 32.90 -4.38
C SER A 322 -84.81 31.89 -3.24
N ARG A 323 -85.89 31.35 -2.65
CA ARG A 323 -85.80 30.29 -1.63
C ARG A 323 -85.19 29.00 -2.20
N LEU A 324 -85.66 28.54 -3.37
CA LEU A 324 -85.11 27.37 -4.05
C LEU A 324 -83.61 27.55 -4.37
N ARG A 325 -83.19 28.73 -4.81
CA ARG A 325 -81.76 29.05 -5.00
C ARG A 325 -80.99 28.98 -3.69
N GLY A 326 -81.56 29.51 -2.60
CA GLY A 326 -80.97 29.41 -1.26
C GLY A 326 -80.82 27.97 -0.79
N ASP A 327 -81.83 27.13 -1.01
CA ASP A 327 -81.81 25.72 -0.63
C ASP A 327 -80.85 24.90 -1.49
N MET A 328 -80.86 25.10 -2.80
CA MET A 328 -79.89 24.49 -3.72
C MET A 328 -78.45 24.91 -3.38
N PHE A 329 -78.22 26.19 -3.04
CA PHE A 329 -76.91 26.68 -2.63
C PHE A 329 -76.46 26.06 -1.31
N ARG A 330 -77.36 25.95 -0.31
CA ARG A 330 -77.08 25.26 0.96
C ARG A 330 -76.76 23.78 0.75
N ALA A 331 -77.54 23.08 -0.07
CA ALA A 331 -77.31 21.68 -0.41
C ALA A 331 -75.99 21.49 -1.17
N TRP A 332 -75.68 22.37 -2.13
CA TRP A 332 -74.40 22.38 -2.83
C TRP A 332 -73.24 22.63 -1.86
N ARG A 333 -73.35 23.61 -0.95
CA ARG A 333 -72.31 23.92 0.03
C ARG A 333 -72.04 22.74 0.97
N LEU A 334 -73.10 22.06 1.41
CA LEU A 334 -72.99 20.84 2.23
C LEU A 334 -72.29 19.71 1.46
N ARG A 335 -72.70 19.45 0.21
CA ARG A 335 -72.07 18.43 -0.65
C ARG A 335 -70.61 18.76 -0.96
N ALA A 336 -70.29 20.04 -1.21
CA ALA A 336 -68.93 20.50 -1.45
C ALA A 336 -68.05 20.33 -0.19
N ALA A 337 -68.57 20.67 0.99
CA ALA A 337 -67.88 20.44 2.26
C ALA A 337 -67.65 18.94 2.54
N GLN A 338 -68.66 18.09 2.28
CA GLN A 338 -68.52 16.64 2.40
C GLN A 338 -67.51 16.06 1.40
N ALA A 339 -67.53 16.53 0.15
CA ALA A 339 -66.56 16.12 -0.86
C ALA A 339 -65.13 16.55 -0.46
N GLN A 340 -64.97 17.77 0.08
CA GLN A 340 -63.69 18.24 0.61
C GLN A 340 -63.22 17.38 1.79
N HIS A 341 -64.11 17.07 2.74
CA HIS A 341 -63.80 16.21 3.89
C HIS A 341 -63.40 14.79 3.46
N ARG A 342 -64.06 14.22 2.45
CA ARG A 342 -63.68 12.92 1.88
C ARG A 342 -62.31 12.98 1.20
N ARG A 343 -62.00 14.06 0.47
CA ARG A 343 -60.68 14.25 -0.15
C ARG A 343 -59.57 14.40 0.88
N THR A 344 -59.78 15.18 1.94
CA THR A 344 -58.79 15.32 3.01
C THR A 344 -58.64 14.02 3.79
N GLY A 345 -59.73 13.29 4.04
CA GLY A 345 -59.70 11.96 4.65
C GLY A 345 -58.92 10.94 3.82
N ALA A 346 -59.18 10.87 2.51
CA ALA A 346 -58.45 10.02 1.58
C ALA A 346 -56.95 10.36 1.55
N ALA A 347 -56.60 11.65 1.44
CA ALA A 347 -55.21 12.11 1.46
C ALA A 347 -54.48 11.76 2.77
N LEU A 348 -55.17 11.84 3.93
CA LEU A 348 -54.60 11.44 5.22
C LEU A 348 -54.37 9.92 5.31
N LEU A 349 -55.29 9.11 4.76
CA LEU A 349 -55.13 7.66 4.70
C LEU A 349 -53.98 7.28 3.77
N GLU A 350 -53.91 7.87 2.57
CA GLU A 350 -52.80 7.70 1.63
C GLU A 350 -51.46 8.06 2.28
N ALA A 351 -51.36 9.23 2.93
CA ALA A 351 -50.15 9.64 3.66
C ALA A 351 -49.77 8.63 4.76
N ARG A 352 -50.75 8.13 5.52
CA ARG A 352 -50.51 7.12 6.57
C ARG A 352 -50.05 5.78 5.99
N THR A 353 -50.59 5.35 4.85
CA THR A 353 -50.14 4.14 4.15
C THR A 353 -48.73 4.30 3.59
N ALA A 354 -48.42 5.46 2.99
CA ALA A 354 -47.08 5.77 2.50
C ALA A 354 -46.03 5.74 3.63
N VAL A 355 -46.33 6.34 4.79
CA VAL A 355 -45.43 6.30 5.96
C VAL A 355 -45.24 4.87 6.48
N ARG A 356 -46.30 4.05 6.49
CA ARG A 356 -46.17 2.62 6.87
C ARG A 356 -45.29 1.86 5.90
N LEU A 357 -45.50 2.02 4.59
CA LEU A 357 -44.68 1.41 3.55
C LEU A 357 -43.21 1.84 3.68
N GLN A 358 -42.95 3.13 3.87
CA GLN A 358 -41.60 3.65 4.10
C GLN A 358 -40.94 3.02 5.33
N ARG A 359 -41.65 2.89 6.44
CA ARG A 359 -41.13 2.22 7.65
C ARG A 359 -40.83 0.75 7.41
N THR A 360 -41.69 0.02 6.70
CA THR A 360 -41.48 -1.40 6.37
C THR A 360 -40.28 -1.57 5.44
N CYS A 361 -40.17 -0.75 4.40
CA CYS A 361 -39.03 -0.77 3.49
C CYS A 361 -37.73 -0.42 4.21
N LEU A 362 -37.73 0.60 5.07
CA LEU A 362 -36.57 0.97 5.88
C LEU A 362 -36.17 -0.15 6.85
N ALA A 363 -37.13 -0.78 7.52
CA ALA A 363 -36.87 -1.90 8.42
C ALA A 363 -36.27 -3.11 7.67
N ARG A 364 -36.81 -3.44 6.49
CA ARG A 364 -36.27 -4.50 5.62
C ARG A 364 -34.87 -4.17 5.13
N TRP A 365 -34.63 -2.93 4.69
CA TRP A 365 -33.30 -2.48 4.29
C TRP A 365 -32.29 -2.55 5.44
N LEU A 366 -32.65 -2.06 6.63
CA LEU A 366 -31.80 -2.15 7.82
C LEU A 366 -31.50 -3.61 8.20
N HIS A 367 -32.48 -4.50 8.09
CA HIS A 367 -32.29 -5.92 8.32
C HIS A 367 -31.28 -6.52 7.33
N HIS A 368 -31.44 -6.27 6.02
CA HIS A 368 -30.49 -6.72 5.01
C HIS A 368 -29.09 -6.11 5.19
N ALA A 369 -29.00 -4.83 5.55
CA ALA A 369 -27.71 -4.17 5.81
C ALA A 369 -26.99 -4.81 7.02
N ARG A 370 -27.72 -5.16 8.08
CA ARG A 370 -27.17 -5.89 9.23
C ARG A 370 -26.74 -7.31 8.85
N ALA A 371 -27.56 -8.03 8.09
CA ALA A 371 -27.22 -9.38 7.62
C ALA A 371 -25.97 -9.37 6.74
N ARG A 372 -25.87 -8.43 5.79
CA ARG A 372 -24.67 -8.23 4.97
C ARG A 372 -23.47 -7.88 5.84
N ARG A 373 -23.61 -6.99 6.83
CA ARG A 373 -22.50 -6.67 7.75
C ARG A 373 -22.03 -7.89 8.55
N ALA A 374 -22.95 -8.73 9.03
CA ALA A 374 -22.61 -9.97 9.72
C ALA A 374 -21.83 -10.93 8.80
N THR A 375 -22.33 -11.17 7.59
CA THR A 375 -21.61 -12.02 6.61
C THR A 375 -20.22 -11.49 6.27
N PHE A 376 -20.03 -10.17 6.10
CA PHE A 376 -18.70 -9.59 5.92
C PHE A 376 -17.79 -9.76 7.14
N GLN A 377 -18.35 -9.67 8.36
CA GLN A 377 -17.59 -9.93 9.58
C GLN A 377 -17.17 -11.40 9.69
N ASP A 378 -18.05 -12.33 9.32
CA ASP A 378 -17.74 -13.76 9.33
C ASP A 378 -16.65 -14.11 8.30
N VAL A 379 -16.75 -13.54 7.08
CA VAL A 379 -15.73 -13.70 6.03
C VAL A 379 -14.39 -13.10 6.48
N ALA A 380 -14.39 -11.92 7.12
CA ALA A 380 -13.17 -11.31 7.65
C ALA A 380 -12.53 -12.16 8.74
N GLN A 381 -13.33 -12.66 9.70
CA GLN A 381 -12.84 -13.58 10.74
C GLN A 381 -12.29 -14.87 10.12
N HIS A 382 -12.94 -15.42 9.09
CA HIS A 382 -12.44 -16.59 8.39
C HIS A 382 -11.11 -16.32 7.69
N ALA A 383 -10.98 -15.19 7.00
CA ALA A 383 -9.71 -14.78 6.40
C ALA A 383 -8.59 -14.60 7.43
N ASP A 384 -8.88 -14.00 8.58
CA ASP A 384 -7.92 -13.83 9.68
C ASP A 384 -7.49 -15.18 10.28
N THR A 385 -8.43 -16.11 10.49
CA THR A 385 -8.10 -17.47 10.96
C THR A 385 -7.25 -18.24 9.94
N GLN A 386 -7.52 -18.10 8.65
CA GLN A 386 -6.68 -18.69 7.60
C GLN A 386 -5.29 -18.05 7.56
N CYS A 387 -5.19 -16.72 7.67
CA CYS A 387 -3.93 -16.00 7.67
C CYS A 387 -3.05 -16.41 8.87
N THR A 388 -3.64 -16.48 10.05
CA THR A 388 -2.95 -16.95 11.27
C THR A 388 -2.55 -18.42 11.17
N ALA A 389 -3.39 -19.30 10.61
CA ALA A 389 -3.05 -20.70 10.36
C ALA A 389 -1.87 -20.84 9.38
N ARG A 390 -1.87 -20.08 8.27
CA ARG A 390 -0.76 -20.05 7.29
C ARG A 390 0.52 -19.52 7.91
N ALA A 391 0.45 -18.44 8.69
CA ALA A 391 1.60 -17.89 9.41
C ALA A 391 2.19 -18.91 10.40
N LEU A 392 1.35 -19.63 11.14
CA LEU A 392 1.76 -20.68 12.06
C LEU A 392 2.40 -21.87 11.33
N ALA A 393 1.81 -22.29 10.21
CA ALA A 393 2.38 -23.35 9.36
C ALA A 393 3.75 -22.96 8.82
N HIS A 394 3.90 -21.72 8.33
CA HIS A 394 5.18 -21.19 7.85
C HIS A 394 6.22 -21.13 8.97
N TRP A 395 5.85 -20.65 10.16
CA TRP A 395 6.72 -20.64 11.32
C TRP A 395 7.18 -22.06 11.71
N ARG A 396 6.26 -23.03 11.75
CA ARG A 396 6.60 -24.44 12.02
C ARG A 396 7.54 -25.01 10.97
N ALA A 397 7.32 -24.74 9.69
CA ALA A 397 8.21 -25.16 8.61
C ALA A 397 9.61 -24.54 8.77
N ARG A 398 9.69 -23.23 9.03
CA ARG A 398 10.95 -22.52 9.33
C ARG A 398 11.69 -23.15 10.51
N CYS A 399 10.98 -23.48 11.60
CA CYS A 399 11.57 -24.15 12.75
C CYS A 399 12.11 -25.54 12.40
N ARG A 400 11.41 -26.33 11.57
CA ARG A 400 11.91 -27.62 11.08
C ARG A 400 13.17 -27.45 10.24
N THR A 401 13.19 -26.50 9.30
CA THR A 401 14.37 -26.21 8.49
C THR A 401 15.55 -25.77 9.36
N MET A 402 15.33 -24.93 10.35
CA MET A 402 16.38 -24.49 11.29
C MET A 402 16.93 -25.67 12.11
N ARG A 403 16.06 -26.58 12.58
CA ARG A 403 16.49 -27.82 13.26
C ARG A 403 17.30 -28.71 12.34
N ALA A 404 16.87 -28.92 11.10
CA ALA A 404 17.60 -29.71 10.10
C ALA A 404 18.98 -29.11 9.78
N ARG A 405 19.09 -27.78 9.71
CA ARG A 405 20.37 -27.09 9.56
C ARG A 405 21.26 -27.25 10.79
N ALA A 406 20.70 -27.20 11.99
CA ALA A 406 21.44 -27.46 13.22
C ALA A 406 21.99 -28.89 13.26
N THR A 407 21.16 -29.90 12.93
CA THR A 407 21.61 -31.30 12.86
C THR A 407 22.69 -31.51 11.80
N MET A 408 22.58 -30.84 10.64
CA MET A 408 23.62 -30.88 9.61
C MET A 408 24.93 -30.23 10.07
N ALA A 409 24.85 -29.09 10.78
CA ALA A 409 26.02 -28.44 11.36
C ALA A 409 26.71 -29.32 12.41
N ASP A 410 25.95 -30.01 13.25
CA ASP A 410 26.50 -30.96 14.23
C ASP A 410 27.14 -32.17 13.55
N ALA A 411 26.54 -32.71 12.48
CA ALA A 411 27.14 -33.76 11.68
C ALA A 411 28.47 -33.33 11.02
N LEU A 412 28.53 -32.10 10.49
CA LEU A 412 29.77 -31.53 9.94
C LEU A 412 30.84 -31.34 11.02
N ARG A 413 30.47 -30.85 12.20
CA ARG A 413 31.40 -30.73 13.34
C ARG A 413 31.99 -32.10 13.72
N ALA A 414 31.14 -33.13 13.81
CA ALA A 414 31.59 -34.49 14.08
C ALA A 414 32.55 -35.01 12.98
N ALA A 415 32.27 -34.71 11.71
CA ALA A 415 33.16 -35.07 10.61
C ALA A 415 34.52 -34.33 10.70
N TYR A 416 34.51 -33.03 11.01
CA TYR A 416 35.75 -32.27 11.22
C TYR A 416 36.56 -32.79 12.41
N ASP A 417 35.90 -33.16 13.51
CA ASP A 417 36.58 -33.75 14.66
C ASP A 417 37.23 -35.10 14.30
N GLN A 418 36.55 -35.93 13.51
CA GLN A 418 37.13 -37.18 12.98
C GLN A 418 38.34 -36.91 12.08
N ASP A 419 38.25 -35.95 11.16
CA ASP A 419 39.36 -35.61 10.26
C ASP A 419 40.54 -34.99 11.02
N ARG A 420 40.27 -34.21 12.06
CA ARG A 420 41.30 -33.69 12.97
C ARG A 420 42.01 -34.81 13.70
N VAL A 421 41.28 -35.82 14.19
CA VAL A 421 41.87 -37.03 14.80
C VAL A 421 42.70 -37.80 13.78
N ARG A 422 42.22 -37.98 12.54
CA ARG A 422 42.99 -38.62 11.46
C ARG A 422 44.27 -37.84 11.13
N HIS A 423 44.20 -36.52 11.02
CA HIS A 423 45.37 -35.66 10.77
C HIS A 423 46.37 -35.73 11.92
N ALA A 424 45.90 -35.71 13.17
CA ALA A 424 46.75 -35.88 14.34
C ALA A 424 47.45 -37.25 14.33
N LEU A 425 46.72 -38.32 13.99
CA LEU A 425 47.28 -39.67 13.86
C LEU A 425 48.32 -39.74 12.74
N HIS A 426 48.02 -39.22 11.54
CA HIS A 426 48.99 -39.18 10.43
C HIS A 426 50.24 -38.39 10.79
N THR A 427 50.07 -37.24 11.45
CA THR A 427 51.18 -36.41 11.93
C THR A 427 52.03 -37.17 12.94
N TRP A 428 51.39 -37.86 13.89
CA TRP A 428 52.06 -38.71 14.87
C TRP A 428 52.80 -39.88 14.21
N VAL A 429 52.18 -40.63 13.30
CA VAL A 429 52.83 -41.72 12.56
C VAL A 429 54.03 -41.20 11.75
N ARG A 430 53.89 -40.05 11.10
CA ARG A 430 54.99 -39.42 10.35
C ARG A 430 56.12 -38.99 11.28
N ALA A 431 55.81 -38.35 12.40
CA ALA A 431 56.78 -37.96 13.42
C ALA A 431 57.50 -39.20 14.01
N HIS A 432 56.77 -40.28 14.26
CA HIS A 432 57.33 -41.54 14.74
C HIS A 432 58.27 -42.17 13.71
N ARG A 433 57.86 -42.27 12.43
CA ARG A 433 58.73 -42.76 11.35
C ARG A 433 59.98 -41.91 11.19
N LEU A 434 59.85 -40.58 11.23
CA LEU A 434 60.99 -39.67 11.21
C LEU A 434 61.88 -39.84 12.44
N GLY A 435 61.31 -40.09 13.63
CA GLY A 435 62.05 -40.40 14.84
C GLY A 435 62.87 -41.68 14.72
N VAL A 436 62.28 -42.76 14.19
CA VAL A 436 62.96 -44.04 13.93
C VAL A 436 64.08 -43.88 12.88
N LEU A 437 63.81 -43.12 11.81
CA LEU A 437 64.84 -42.81 10.80
C LEU A 437 65.96 -41.94 11.40
N GLN A 438 65.64 -41.00 12.27
CA GLN A 438 66.63 -40.16 12.96
C GLN A 438 67.48 -40.97 13.95
N THR A 439 66.93 -41.92 14.69
CA THR A 439 67.71 -42.79 15.57
C THR A 439 68.60 -43.73 14.77
N ALA A 440 68.10 -44.32 13.67
CA ALA A 440 68.89 -45.12 12.75
C ALA A 440 70.02 -44.29 12.08
N TRP A 441 69.73 -43.06 11.66
CA TRP A 441 70.73 -42.16 11.09
C TRP A 441 71.77 -41.73 12.12
N ARG A 442 71.37 -41.44 13.37
CA ARG A 442 72.32 -41.14 14.47
C ARG A 442 73.22 -42.34 14.75
N ALA A 443 72.67 -43.56 14.81
CA ALA A 443 73.46 -44.79 14.97
C ALA A 443 74.46 -44.99 13.81
N SER A 444 74.04 -44.78 12.56
CA SER A 444 74.91 -44.83 11.37
C SER A 444 75.99 -43.73 11.37
N ARG A 445 75.64 -42.53 11.81
CA ARG A 445 76.57 -41.39 11.92
C ARG A 445 77.59 -41.62 13.03
N ASP A 446 77.17 -42.16 14.16
CA ASP A 446 78.07 -42.49 15.27
C ASP A 446 78.95 -43.71 14.93
N GLY A 447 78.46 -44.65 14.12
CA GLY A 447 79.28 -45.69 13.49
C GLY A 447 80.33 -45.10 12.55
N ARG A 448 79.95 -44.19 11.64
CA ARG A 448 80.87 -43.49 10.74
C ARG A 448 81.89 -42.62 11.49
N ARG A 449 81.48 -41.96 12.58
CA ARG A 449 82.40 -41.18 13.44
C ARG A 449 83.40 -42.08 14.14
N ARG A 450 82.97 -43.25 14.63
CA ARG A 450 83.88 -44.25 15.21
C ARG A 450 84.85 -44.81 14.17
N ALA A 451 84.36 -45.12 12.96
CA ALA A 451 85.21 -45.56 11.85
C ALA A 451 86.23 -44.48 11.42
N ALA A 452 85.79 -43.22 11.26
CA ALA A 452 86.68 -42.11 10.92
C ALA A 452 87.67 -41.78 12.06
N ALA A 453 87.27 -41.93 13.33
CA ALA A 453 88.18 -41.78 14.46
C ALA A 453 89.21 -42.91 14.49
N TRP A 454 88.81 -44.13 14.14
CA TRP A 454 89.70 -45.28 14.01
C TRP A 454 90.69 -45.11 12.84
N GLU A 455 90.23 -44.67 11.67
CA GLU A 455 91.09 -44.33 10.53
C GLU A 455 92.07 -43.22 10.89
N LYS A 456 91.62 -42.14 11.53
CA LYS A 456 92.51 -41.07 12.00
C LYS A 456 93.52 -41.54 13.02
N TRP A 457 93.14 -42.45 13.92
CA TRP A 457 94.07 -43.04 14.88
C TRP A 457 95.10 -43.92 14.16
N ARG A 458 94.67 -44.76 13.21
CA ARG A 458 95.54 -45.58 12.37
C ARG A 458 96.49 -44.72 11.53
N ASP A 459 95.98 -43.65 10.92
CA ASP A 459 96.76 -42.72 10.11
C ASP A 459 97.72 -41.91 10.98
N ALA A 460 97.35 -41.54 12.22
CA ALA A 460 98.25 -40.91 13.18
C ALA A 460 99.34 -41.87 13.67
N LEU A 461 99.04 -43.16 13.78
CA LEU A 461 100.00 -44.19 14.17
C LEU A 461 100.96 -44.52 13.02
N ALA A 462 100.46 -44.55 11.78
CA ALA A 462 101.27 -44.63 10.57
C ALA A 462 102.14 -43.37 10.40
N HIS A 463 101.57 -42.17 10.59
CA HIS A 463 102.32 -40.92 10.60
C HIS A 463 103.35 -40.90 11.73
N ALA A 464 103.06 -41.38 12.93
CA ALA A 464 104.04 -41.45 14.01
C ALA A 464 105.21 -42.38 13.63
N ALA A 465 104.93 -43.52 13.01
CA ALA A 465 105.95 -44.47 12.53
C ALA A 465 106.81 -43.92 11.36
N LEU A 466 106.23 -43.13 10.46
CA LEU A 466 106.93 -42.50 9.32
C LEU A 466 107.59 -41.15 9.66
N SER A 467 107.09 -40.47 10.70
CA SER A 467 107.49 -39.11 11.06
C SER A 467 108.92 -38.99 11.59
N TYR A 468 109.45 -40.03 12.22
CA TYR A 468 110.81 -40.00 12.75
C TYR A 468 111.86 -39.90 11.64
N GLU A 469 111.63 -40.56 10.50
CA GLU A 469 112.54 -40.56 9.34
C GLU A 469 112.33 -39.33 8.43
N GLU A 470 111.09 -38.86 8.30
CA GLU A 470 110.74 -37.66 7.52
C GLU A 470 111.14 -36.36 8.23
N TYR A 471 111.03 -36.26 9.56
CA TYR A 471 111.43 -35.05 10.31
C TYR A 471 112.95 -34.89 10.42
N ALA A 472 113.74 -35.97 10.39
CA ALA A 472 115.20 -35.90 10.36
C ALA A 472 115.71 -35.30 9.02
N THR A 473 115.07 -35.67 7.90
CA THR A 473 115.43 -35.19 6.56
C THR A 473 114.88 -33.79 6.25
N LEU A 474 113.66 -33.46 6.73
CA LEU A 474 113.08 -32.11 6.64
C LEU A 474 113.81 -31.08 7.53
N ALA A 475 114.28 -31.46 8.71
CA ALA A 475 115.04 -30.55 9.59
C ALA A 475 116.40 -30.16 8.98
N ALA A 476 117.07 -31.07 8.28
CA ALA A 476 118.32 -30.80 7.56
C ALA A 476 118.09 -29.85 6.36
N ARG A 477 117.05 -30.12 5.55
CA ARG A 477 116.70 -29.31 4.37
C ARG A 477 116.20 -27.90 4.75
N ARG A 478 115.45 -27.79 5.85
CA ARG A 478 114.94 -26.52 6.39
C ARG A 478 116.05 -25.65 6.97
N ARG A 479 117.05 -26.22 7.66
CA ARG A 479 118.23 -25.45 8.14
C ARG A 479 119.06 -24.89 6.98
N TRP A 480 119.19 -25.62 5.88
CA TRP A 480 119.93 -25.16 4.70
C TRP A 480 119.17 -24.08 3.90
N MET A 481 117.87 -24.27 3.67
CA MET A 481 117.03 -23.24 3.02
C MET A 481 116.93 -21.97 3.88
N LEU A 482 116.76 -22.09 5.20
CA LEU A 482 116.68 -20.92 6.07
C LEU A 482 117.98 -20.12 6.07
N ARG A 483 119.17 -20.76 6.06
CA ARG A 483 120.46 -20.05 5.94
C ARG A 483 120.61 -19.32 4.60
N ARG A 484 120.15 -19.92 3.50
CA ARG A 484 120.22 -19.33 2.15
C ARG A 484 119.21 -18.20 1.94
N CYS A 485 117.99 -18.34 2.46
CA CYS A 485 116.97 -17.30 2.42
C CYS A 485 117.29 -16.15 3.36
N PHE A 486 117.85 -16.39 4.56
CA PHE A 486 118.26 -15.31 5.46
C PHE A 486 119.43 -14.49 4.90
N ALA A 487 120.40 -15.14 4.24
CA ALA A 487 121.51 -14.44 3.59
C ALA A 487 121.05 -13.61 2.37
N HIS A 488 120.05 -14.09 1.61
CA HIS A 488 119.47 -13.36 0.48
C HIS A 488 118.54 -12.22 0.93
N TRP A 489 117.84 -12.39 2.06
CA TRP A 489 116.91 -11.42 2.62
C TRP A 489 117.63 -10.27 3.35
N LEU A 490 118.70 -10.56 4.10
CA LEU A 490 119.53 -9.54 4.74
C LEU A 490 120.32 -8.67 3.74
N GLY A 491 120.54 -9.17 2.52
CA GLY A 491 121.22 -8.42 1.45
C GLY A 491 120.33 -7.50 0.60
N ARG A 492 118.99 -7.54 0.75
CA ARG A 492 118.09 -6.88 -0.21
C ARG A 492 116.90 -6.10 0.32
N THR A 493 116.71 -5.96 1.63
CA THR A 493 115.56 -5.19 2.14
C THR A 493 115.91 -4.40 3.41
N SER A 494 116.66 -3.30 3.25
CA SER A 494 116.36 -2.09 4.01
C SER A 494 115.36 -1.27 3.19
N VAL A 495 114.29 -0.83 3.86
CA VAL A 495 113.28 0.15 3.39
C VAL A 495 112.20 -0.37 2.42
N LEU A 496 111.02 -0.70 2.94
CA LEU A 496 109.77 -0.71 2.16
C LEU A 496 108.57 -0.16 2.99
N PRO A 497 108.40 1.17 3.05
CA PRO A 497 107.24 1.85 3.65
C PRO A 497 105.89 1.49 2.98
N ALA A 498 105.92 0.95 1.76
CA ALA A 498 104.72 0.63 0.99
C ALA A 498 103.91 -0.56 1.55
N VAL A 499 104.57 -1.51 2.23
CA VAL A 499 103.89 -2.67 2.82
C VAL A 499 103.21 -2.31 4.14
N GLU A 500 103.81 -1.41 4.92
CA GLU A 500 103.21 -0.86 6.14
C GLU A 500 102.02 0.05 5.81
N HIS A 501 102.09 0.81 4.71
CA HIS A 501 100.96 1.64 4.27
C HIS A 501 99.77 0.82 3.76
N ARG A 502 100.02 -0.27 3.01
CA ARG A 502 98.94 -1.18 2.57
C ARG A 502 98.32 -1.98 3.72
N ARG A 503 99.13 -2.38 4.71
CA ARG A 503 98.66 -3.07 5.92
C ARG A 503 97.79 -2.15 6.79
N SER A 504 98.22 -0.91 7.02
CA SER A 504 97.44 0.09 7.77
C SER A 504 96.15 0.51 7.04
N ALA A 505 96.17 0.63 5.71
CA ALA A 505 94.96 0.93 4.92
C ALA A 505 93.90 -0.19 5.00
N LEU A 506 94.31 -1.47 4.94
CA LEU A 506 93.40 -2.61 5.06
C LEU A 506 92.81 -2.73 6.48
N GLN A 507 93.63 -2.48 7.51
CA GLN A 507 93.16 -2.45 8.90
C GLN A 507 92.18 -1.29 9.14
N ALA A 508 92.45 -0.10 8.60
CA ALA A 508 91.56 1.05 8.71
C ALA A 508 90.23 0.83 7.95
N HIS A 509 90.24 0.13 6.82
CA HIS A 509 89.01 -0.20 6.09
C HIS A 509 88.17 -1.27 6.82
N ALA A 510 88.81 -2.33 7.33
CA ALA A 510 88.13 -3.35 8.13
C ALA A 510 87.52 -2.77 9.41
N PHE A 511 88.23 -1.86 10.08
CA PHE A 511 87.76 -1.19 11.29
C PHE A 511 86.57 -0.26 11.01
N ARG A 512 86.60 0.53 9.93
CA ARG A 512 85.45 1.38 9.53
C ARG A 512 84.20 0.55 9.26
N ARG A 513 84.33 -0.56 8.53
CA ARG A 513 83.20 -1.44 8.21
C ARG A 513 82.63 -2.15 9.45
N TRP A 514 83.48 -2.47 10.43
CA TRP A 514 83.05 -3.00 11.72
C TRP A 514 82.28 -1.95 12.54
N VAL A 515 82.80 -0.72 12.63
CA VAL A 515 82.13 0.40 13.33
C VAL A 515 80.78 0.75 12.68
N GLU A 516 80.67 0.74 11.36
CA GLU A 516 79.40 0.97 10.66
C GLU A 516 78.37 -0.13 10.96
N LYS A 517 78.77 -1.41 10.96
CA LYS A 517 77.87 -2.50 11.35
C LYS A 517 77.47 -2.43 12.82
N LEU A 518 78.37 -1.99 13.71
CA LEU A 518 78.07 -1.81 15.12
C LEU A 518 77.05 -0.68 15.32
N ARG A 519 77.23 0.46 14.63
CA ARG A 519 76.30 1.59 14.66
C ARG A 519 74.94 1.25 14.04
N ALA A 520 74.91 0.45 12.97
CA ALA A 520 73.66 -0.03 12.38
C ALA A 520 72.85 -0.90 13.36
N ARG A 521 73.52 -1.85 14.05
CA ARG A 521 72.88 -2.65 15.12
C ARG A 521 72.40 -1.79 16.29
N GLN A 522 73.16 -0.76 16.67
CA GLN A 522 72.79 0.14 17.75
C GLN A 522 71.56 0.98 17.37
N ARG A 523 71.46 1.45 16.11
CA ARG A 523 70.27 2.13 15.57
C ARG A 523 69.05 1.22 15.50
N GLU A 524 69.24 -0.06 15.20
CA GLU A 524 68.15 -1.03 15.19
C GLU A 524 67.63 -1.32 16.61
N ALA A 525 68.54 -1.42 17.59
CA ALA A 525 68.17 -1.58 18.99
C ALA A 525 67.43 -0.34 19.55
N THR A 526 67.89 0.88 19.23
CA THR A 526 67.19 2.10 19.64
C THR A 526 65.85 2.29 18.91
N ALA A 527 65.73 1.89 17.64
CA ALA A 527 64.46 1.89 16.92
C ALA A 527 63.44 0.91 17.54
N ARG A 528 63.88 -0.30 17.92
CA ARG A 528 63.01 -1.27 18.64
C ARG A 528 62.60 -0.74 20.01
N ALA A 529 63.51 -0.12 20.76
CA ALA A 529 63.19 0.49 22.05
C ALA A 529 62.21 1.67 21.91
N PHE A 530 62.37 2.50 20.86
CA PHE A 530 61.44 3.58 20.56
C PHE A 530 60.05 3.06 20.18
N VAL A 531 59.96 2.05 19.31
CA VAL A 531 58.67 1.43 18.93
C VAL A 531 58.00 0.76 20.11
N GLN A 532 58.75 0.07 20.98
CA GLN A 532 58.18 -0.52 22.20
C GLN A 532 57.69 0.56 23.17
N ALA A 533 58.42 1.67 23.33
CA ALA A 533 58.01 2.77 24.19
C ALA A 533 56.78 3.53 23.65
N THR A 534 56.70 3.78 22.33
CA THR A 534 55.58 4.52 21.72
C THR A 534 54.34 3.65 21.58
N VAL A 535 54.47 2.41 21.08
CA VAL A 535 53.31 1.51 20.91
C VAL A 535 52.69 1.15 22.25
N LEU A 536 53.49 0.95 23.31
CA LEU A 536 52.94 0.69 24.65
C LEU A 536 52.29 1.94 25.25
N CYS A 537 52.86 3.13 25.05
CA CYS A 537 52.26 4.39 25.49
C CYS A 537 50.94 4.67 24.76
N ASP A 538 50.88 4.46 23.44
CA ASP A 538 49.69 4.65 22.63
C ASP A 538 48.61 3.61 22.95
N ALA A 539 49.01 2.36 23.19
CA ALA A 539 48.11 1.31 23.68
C ALA A 539 47.56 1.61 25.09
N LEU A 540 48.39 2.16 25.98
CA LEU A 540 47.96 2.60 27.31
C LEU A 540 47.03 3.82 27.24
N ALA A 541 47.31 4.78 26.36
CA ALA A 541 46.47 5.96 26.15
C ALA A 541 45.11 5.56 25.58
N THR A 542 45.08 4.70 24.57
CA THR A 542 43.82 4.16 24.01
C THR A 542 43.05 3.31 25.03
N TRP A 543 43.73 2.51 25.85
CA TRP A 543 43.09 1.77 26.93
C TRP A 543 42.48 2.70 28.00
N ARG A 544 43.20 3.74 28.42
CA ARG A 544 42.70 4.75 29.37
C ARG A 544 41.50 5.50 28.81
N ALA A 545 41.56 5.92 27.55
CA ALA A 545 40.44 6.59 26.86
C ALA A 545 39.20 5.67 26.77
N LYS A 546 39.39 4.40 26.40
CA LYS A 546 38.30 3.41 26.37
C LYS A 546 37.70 3.18 27.75
N ARG A 547 38.53 3.14 28.80
CA ARG A 547 38.05 2.98 30.18
C ARG A 547 37.29 4.20 30.68
N ALA A 548 37.74 5.41 30.36
CA ALA A 548 37.03 6.66 30.68
C ALA A 548 35.66 6.71 29.99
N TYR A 549 35.60 6.40 28.70
CA TYR A 549 34.36 6.30 27.94
C TYR A 549 33.37 5.29 28.55
N LEU A 550 33.84 4.10 28.94
CA LEU A 550 32.99 3.12 29.61
C LEU A 550 32.50 3.57 30.99
N ALA A 551 33.30 4.36 31.73
CA ALA A 551 32.89 4.95 33.00
C ALA A 551 31.79 6.01 32.81
N GLU A 552 31.92 6.88 31.81
CA GLU A 552 30.89 7.84 31.42
C GLU A 552 29.60 7.14 30.98
N LEU A 553 29.72 6.08 30.17
CA LEU A 553 28.57 5.32 29.70
C LEU A 553 27.81 4.65 30.87
N ARG A 554 28.54 4.16 31.88
CA ARG A 554 27.94 3.64 33.12
C ARG A 554 27.31 4.74 33.97
N ALA A 555 27.90 5.94 34.02
CA ALA A 555 27.30 7.08 34.72
C ALA A 555 25.97 7.51 34.06
N VAL A 556 25.93 7.59 32.72
CA VAL A 556 24.71 7.90 31.95
C VAL A 556 23.64 6.81 32.13
N GLN A 557 24.02 5.54 32.07
CA GLN A 557 23.10 4.42 32.32
C GLN A 557 22.58 4.43 33.77
N GLY A 558 23.43 4.79 34.74
CA GLY A 558 23.05 4.96 36.14
C GLY A 558 22.02 6.08 36.36
N LEU A 559 22.18 7.21 35.67
CA LEU A 559 21.21 8.31 35.69
C LEU A 559 19.87 7.91 35.06
N GLN A 560 19.89 7.17 33.94
CA GLN A 560 18.66 6.65 33.32
C GLN A 560 17.93 5.63 34.21
N MET A 561 18.66 4.80 34.95
CA MET A 561 18.07 3.85 35.90
C MET A 561 17.50 4.55 37.14
N ARG A 562 18.14 5.62 37.63
CA ARG A 562 17.60 6.45 38.73
C ARG A 562 16.36 7.24 38.31
N ALA A 563 16.33 7.81 37.10
CA ALA A 563 15.15 8.49 36.55
C ALA A 563 13.95 7.55 36.36
N ARG A 564 14.20 6.26 36.07
CA ARG A 564 13.14 5.25 35.99
C ARG A 564 12.60 4.81 37.36
N ARG A 565 13.42 4.81 38.41
CA ARG A 565 12.97 4.47 39.77
C ARG A 565 12.18 5.61 40.43
N THR A 566 12.53 6.86 40.18
CA THR A 566 11.74 8.00 40.70
C THR A 566 10.43 8.23 39.96
N SER A 567 10.30 7.75 38.72
CA SER A 567 9.05 7.80 37.95
C SER A 567 8.03 6.72 38.32
N SER A 568 8.43 5.62 38.98
CA SER A 568 7.48 4.57 39.39
C SER A 568 6.88 4.82 40.78
N ASP A 569 7.52 5.63 41.64
CA ASP A 569 7.05 5.90 43.00
C ASP A 569 6.01 7.02 43.08
N THR A 570 5.97 7.94 42.11
CA THR A 570 4.97 9.01 42.06
C THR A 570 3.59 8.54 41.58
N HIS A 571 3.51 7.40 40.90
CA HIS A 571 2.23 6.81 40.50
C HIS A 571 1.59 5.91 41.57
N PHE A 572 2.36 5.43 42.57
CA PHE A 572 1.81 4.60 43.64
C PHE A 572 1.25 5.43 44.81
N ARG A 573 1.77 6.64 45.08
CA ARG A 573 1.25 7.53 46.15
C ARG A 573 -0.03 8.29 45.80
N ARG A 574 -0.50 8.31 44.54
CA ARG A 574 -1.78 8.95 44.16
C ARG A 574 -2.99 8.01 44.13
N ARG A 575 -2.87 6.74 44.56
CA ARG A 575 -3.98 5.76 44.57
C ARG A 575 -4.46 5.31 45.96
N LEU A 576 -3.97 5.91 47.05
CA LEU A 576 -4.40 5.55 48.42
C LEU A 576 -4.95 6.73 49.25
N ALA A 577 -5.60 7.71 48.60
CA ALA A 577 -6.37 8.73 49.31
C ALA A 577 -7.65 9.07 48.53
N PHE A 578 -8.62 8.17 48.57
CA PHE A 578 -10.02 8.52 48.35
C PHE A 578 -10.87 7.69 49.33
N VAL A 579 -10.74 8.05 50.62
CA VAL A 579 -11.72 7.70 51.64
C VAL A 579 -12.87 8.69 51.49
N ALA A 580 -14.07 8.16 51.25
CA ALA A 580 -15.30 8.94 51.21
C ALA A 580 -15.63 9.49 52.60
N PRO A 581 -15.99 10.78 52.75
CA PRO A 581 -16.73 11.21 53.91
C PRO A 581 -18.21 10.90 53.68
N THR A 582 -18.71 9.95 54.45
CA THR A 582 -20.12 9.81 54.79
C THR A 582 -20.62 11.09 55.41
N SER A 583 -21.57 11.77 54.76
CA SER A 583 -22.44 12.75 55.41
C SER A 583 -23.80 12.12 55.69
N ARG A 584 -24.09 11.92 56.97
CA ARG A 584 -25.42 11.63 57.50
C ARG A 584 -25.52 12.29 58.88
N PHE A 585 -26.57 13.11 59.03
CA PHE A 585 -27.08 13.76 60.25
C PHE A 585 -26.14 14.81 60.87
N SER A 586 -26.57 16.02 61.20
CA SER A 586 -27.88 16.54 61.65
C SER A 586 -28.14 17.94 61.12
#